data_AF-A0A968AR38-F1
#
_entry.id   AF-A0A968AR38-F1
#
_cell.length_a   1.000
_cell.length_b   1.000
_cell.length_c   1.000
_cell.angle_alpha   90.00
_cell.angle_beta   90.00
_cell.angle_gamma   90.00
#
_symmetry.space_group_name_H-M   'P 1'
#
loop_
_entity.id
_entity.type
_entity.pdbx_description
1 polymer ?
#
loop_
_entity_poly.entity_id
_entity_poly.type
_entity_poly.pdbx_seq_one_letter_code
_entity_poly.pdbx_strand_id
1 'polypeptide(L)' 'TSKFKNLLKDKGKLIVSGILKEEAPQIESLYERGGLTLLKLENLNEWAAMVWEKRS' A
#
# COMPACT_ATOMS: atom_id res chain seq x y z
N THR A 1 -7.61 -13.87 5.81
CA THR A 1 -7.01 -12.74 6.55
C THR A 1 -5.59 -12.97 7.09
N SER A 2 -4.99 -14.18 6.97
CA SER A 2 -3.63 -14.47 7.47
C SER A 2 -2.54 -14.67 6.37
N LYS A 3 -2.90 -14.85 5.09
CA LYS A 3 -1.93 -15.25 4.05
C LYS A 3 -1.02 -14.14 3.50
N PHE A 4 -1.36 -12.86 3.68
CA PHE A 4 -0.66 -11.77 2.98
C PHE A 4 0.56 -11.19 3.72
N LYS A 5 0.58 -11.25 5.06
CA LYS A 5 1.65 -10.64 5.89
C LYS A 5 3.04 -11.29 5.70
N ASN A 6 3.08 -12.53 5.21
CA ASN A 6 4.31 -13.28 4.99
C ASN A 6 4.80 -13.29 3.54
N LEU A 7 4.14 -12.59 2.61
CA LEU A 7 4.56 -12.54 1.20
C LEU A 7 5.75 -11.59 0.97
N LEU A 8 5.91 -10.58 1.82
CA LEU A 8 7.00 -9.61 1.72
C LEU A 8 8.11 -9.96 2.71
N LYS A 9 9.33 -10.07 2.20
CA LYS A 9 10.56 -10.06 3.01
C LYS A 9 10.73 -8.70 3.67
N ASP A 10 11.60 -8.61 4.66
CA ASP A 10 11.92 -7.33 5.31
C ASP A 10 12.46 -6.35 4.27
N LYS A 11 12.01 -5.09 4.33
CA LYS A 11 12.24 -4.06 3.30
C LYS A 11 11.72 -4.43 1.89
N GLY A 12 10.86 -5.45 1.80
CA GLY A 12 10.16 -5.81 0.58
C GLY A 12 9.20 -4.69 0.17
N LYS A 13 9.10 -4.45 -1.14
CA LYS A 13 8.27 -3.40 -1.71
C LYS A 13 6.95 -3.96 -2.24
N LEU A 14 5.89 -3.18 -2.11
CA LEU A 14 4.56 -3.48 -2.65
C LEU A 14 4.07 -2.29 -3.47
N ILE A 15 3.59 -2.56 -4.68
CA ILE A 15 2.94 -1.55 -5.52
C ILE A 15 1.47 -1.96 -5.63
N VAL A 16 0.57 -1.07 -5.25
CA VAL A 16 -0.87 -1.22 -5.39
C VAL A 16 -1.35 -0.12 -6.33
N SER A 17 -2.08 -0.49 -7.37
CA SER A 17 -2.58 0.45 -8.39
C SER A 17 -4.03 0.12 -8.74
N GLY A 18 -4.70 1.02 -9.47
CA GLY A 18 -6.13 0.89 -9.75
C GLY A 18 -6.99 1.19 -8.52
N ILE A 19 -6.50 2.02 -7.61
CA ILE A 19 -7.24 2.47 -6.43
C ILE A 19 -8.08 3.67 -6.86
N LEU A 20 -9.39 3.71 -6.56
CA LEU A 20 -10.16 4.94 -6.74
C LEU A 20 -9.66 6.01 -5.76
N LYS A 21 -9.50 7.26 -6.20
CA LYS A 21 -8.92 8.33 -5.38
C LYS A 21 -9.64 8.55 -4.06
N GLU A 22 -10.96 8.41 -4.04
CA GLU A 22 -11.77 8.54 -2.83
C GLU A 22 -11.51 7.42 -1.81
N GLU A 23 -11.08 6.24 -2.27
CA GLU A 23 -10.75 5.08 -1.44
C GLU A 23 -9.28 5.10 -0.97
N ALA A 24 -8.43 5.94 -1.58
CA ALA A 24 -7.01 6.03 -1.26
C ALA A 24 -6.74 6.20 0.25
N PRO A 25 -7.41 7.10 1.00
CA PRO A 25 -7.17 7.24 2.44
C PRO A 25 -7.47 5.97 3.24
N GLN A 26 -8.51 5.21 2.85
CA GLN A 26 -8.87 3.96 3.50
C GLN A 26 -7.80 2.88 3.26
N ILE A 27 -7.33 2.78 2.03
CA ILE A 27 -6.29 1.84 1.61
C ILE A 27 -4.96 2.17 2.28
N GLU A 28 -4.63 3.45 2.39
CA GLU A 28 -3.45 3.93 3.11
C GLU A 28 -3.46 3.46 4.56
N SER A 29 -4.53 3.77 5.29
CA SER A 29 -4.71 3.35 6.69
C SER A 29 -4.66 1.83 6.87
N LEU A 30 -5.21 1.07 5.92
CA LEU A 30 -5.20 -0.39 5.97
C LEU A 30 -3.78 -0.96 5.92
N TYR A 31 -2.94 -0.48 4.99
CA TYR A 31 -1.58 -0.97 4.81
C TYR A 31 -0.62 -0.47 5.89
N GLU A 32 -0.79 0.75 6.40
CA GLU A 32 -0.04 1.26 7.54
C GLU A 32 -0.25 0.39 8.80
N ARG A 33 -1.51 0.07 9.13
CA ARG A 33 -1.84 -0.87 10.21
C ARG A 33 -1.31 -2.29 9.94
N GLY A 34 -1.06 -2.61 8.67
CA GLY A 34 -0.42 -3.85 8.22
C GLY A 34 1.09 -3.90 8.45
N GLY A 35 1.70 -2.82 8.92
CA GLY A 35 3.15 -2.72 9.11
C GLY A 35 3.92 -2.30 7.85
N LEU A 36 3.24 -1.70 6.87
CA LEU A 36 3.86 -1.11 5.70
C LEU A 36 4.03 0.40 5.90
N THR A 37 5.10 0.94 5.33
CA THR A 37 5.34 2.38 5.27
C THR A 37 5.10 2.86 3.84
N LEU A 38 4.28 3.89 3.66
CA LEU A 38 4.06 4.50 2.35
C LEU A 38 5.33 5.21 1.90
N LEU A 39 5.84 4.86 0.71
CA LEU A 39 6.97 5.52 0.08
C LEU A 39 6.53 6.56 -0.95
N LYS A 40 5.46 6.26 -1.69
CA LYS A 40 4.97 7.13 -2.76
C LYS A 40 3.47 6.94 -3.00
N LEU A 41 2.76 8.04 -3.21
CA LEU A 41 1.40 8.08 -3.75
C LEU A 41 1.43 8.85 -5.08
N GLU A 42 0.92 8.23 -6.13
CA GLU A 42 0.74 8.84 -7.44
C GLU A 42 -0.76 8.93 -7.76
N ASN A 43 -1.20 10.10 -8.21
CA ASN A 43 -2.58 10.38 -8.56
C ASN A 43 -2.74 10.43 -10.08
N LEU A 44 -3.65 9.63 -10.65
CA LEU A 44 -3.89 9.46 -12.09
C LEU A 44 -5.39 9.63 -12.40
N ASN A 45 -5.84 10.85 -12.71
CA ASN A 45 -7.25 11.19 -12.95
C ASN A 45 -8.20 10.80 -11.81
N GLU A 46 -9.02 9.76 -11.95
CA GLU A 46 -9.88 9.23 -10.87
C GLU A 46 -9.21 8.09 -10.07
N TRP A 47 -8.03 7.66 -10.53
CA TRP A 47 -7.27 6.55 -9.98
C TRP A 47 -6.06 7.02 -9.18
N ALA A 48 -5.50 6.12 -8.38
CA ALA A 48 -4.29 6.28 -7.61
C ALA A 48 -3.45 4.99 -7.63
N ALA A 49 -2.15 5.17 -7.44
CA ALA A 49 -1.20 4.09 -7.21
C ALA A 49 -0.31 4.43 -6.02
N MET A 50 -0.01 3.44 -5.20
CA MET A 50 0.79 3.58 -3.99
C MET A 50 1.94 2.58 -3.97
N VAL A 51 3.11 3.04 -3.55
CA VAL A 51 4.31 2.24 -3.34
C VAL A 51 4.58 2.19 -1.85
N TRP A 52 4.78 0.98 -1.34
CA TRP A 52 4.92 0.66 0.07
C TRP A 52 6.19 -0.13 0.33
N GLU A 53 6.70 -0.07 1.57
CA GLU A 53 7.80 -0.91 2.06
C GLU A 53 7.44 -1.57 3.39
N LYS A 54 7.76 -2.87 3.55
CA LYS A 54 7.58 -3.58 4.81
C LYS A 54 8.58 -3.07 5.84
N ARG A 55 8.05 -2.59 6.97
CA ARG A 55 8.84 -2.25 8.16
C ARG A 55 9.51 -3.54 8.66
N SER A 56 10.84 -3.51 8.74
CA SER A 56 11.68 -4.59 9.29
C SER A 56 11.31 -4.91 10.72
#